data_AF-A0A2S9G920-F1
#
_entry.id   AF-A0A2S9G920-F1
#
_cell.length_a   1.000
_cell.length_b   1.000
_cell.length_c   1.000
_cell.angle_alpha   90.00
_cell.angle_beta   90.00
_cell.angle_gamma   90.00
#
_symmetry.space_group_name_H-M   'P 1'
#
loop_
_entity.id
_entity.type
_entity.pdbx_description
1 polymer ?
#
loop_
_entity_poly.entity_id
_entity_poly.type
_entity_poly.pdbx_seq_one_letter_code
_entity_poly.pdbx_strand_id
1 'polypeptide(L)' 'MRDVLVVDDDFMVAGIHRRFVNHVAGFRAVGVARTGADALEATRTLRPQLILLDVYL' A
#
# COMPACT_ATOMS: atom_id res chain seq x y z
N MET A 1 -9.39 13.04 -0.07
CA MET A 1 -8.80 11.84 0.54
C MET A 1 -7.83 11.24 -0.46
N ARG A 2 -6.64 10.83 -0.02
CA ARG A 2 -5.56 10.30 -0.86
C ARG A 2 -5.45 8.79 -0.68
N ASP A 3 -5.57 8.08 -1.78
CA ASP A 3 -5.49 6.65 -1.90
C ASP A 3 -4.03 6.20 -1.96
N VAL A 4 -3.66 5.31 -1.05
CA VAL A 4 -2.30 4.79 -0.88
C VAL A 4 -2.32 3.28 -1.11
N LEU A 5 -1.41 2.80 -1.96
CA LEU A 5 -1.11 1.38 -2.09
C LEU A 5 0.06 1.03 -1.15
N VAL A 6 -0.11 0.02 -0.30
CA VAL A 6 0.97 -0.51 0.54
C VAL A 6 1.64 -1.66 -0.21
N VAL A 7 2.97 -1.70 -0.23
CA VAL A 7 3.76 -2.76 -0.88
C VAL A 7 4.74 -3.31 0.13
N ASP A 8 4.53 -4.57 0.53
CA ASP A 8 5.21 -5.23 1.66
C ASP A 8 4.96 -6.75 1.55
N ASP A 9 6.02 -7.56 1.59
CA ASP A 9 5.95 -9.02 1.43
C ASP A 9 5.44 -9.72 2.70
N ASP A 10 5.66 -9.13 3.87
CA ASP A 10 5.22 -9.62 5.17
C ASP A 10 3.78 -9.17 5.49
N PHE A 11 2.88 -10.14 5.64
CA PHE A 11 1.46 -9.87 5.88
C PHE A 11 1.18 -9.15 7.22
N MET A 12 2.00 -9.37 8.24
CA MET A 12 1.87 -8.71 9.55
C MET A 12 2.30 -7.26 9.45
N VAL A 13 3.44 -7.00 8.79
CA VAL A 13 3.99 -5.64 8.62
C VAL A 13 3.09 -4.83 7.69
N ALA A 14 2.63 -5.41 6.59
CA ALA A 14 1.65 -4.79 5.70
C ALA A 14 0.35 -4.37 6.44
N GLY A 15 -0.09 -5.20 7.39
CA GLY A 15 -1.25 -4.91 8.23
C GLY A 15 -1.02 -3.70 9.15
N ILE A 16 0.19 -3.57 9.70
CA ILE A 16 0.60 -2.41 10.51
C ILE A 16 0.66 -1.14 9.64
N HIS A 17 1.35 -1.21 8.50
CA HIS A 17 1.44 -0.11 7.53
C HIS A 17 0.06 0.38 7.08
N ARG A 18 -0.85 -0.54 6.77
CA ARG A 18 -2.25 -0.21 6.42
C ARG A 18 -2.97 0.56 7.54
N ARG A 19 -2.80 0.16 8.80
CA ARG A 19 -3.41 0.85 9.95
C ARG A 19 -2.83 2.24 10.13
N PHE A 20 -1.51 2.40 10.00
CA PHE A 20 -0.86 3.71 10.06
C PHE A 20 -1.39 4.65 8.98
N VAL A 21 -1.44 4.22 7.72
CA VAL A 21 -1.99 5.02 6.61
C VAL A 21 -3.42 5.47 6.92
N ASN A 22 -4.28 4.55 7.39
CA ASN A 22 -5.67 4.87 7.70
C ASN A 22 -5.84 5.76 8.94
N HIS A 23 -4.83 5.85 9.81
CA HIS A 23 -4.86 6.72 10.99
C HIS A 23 -4.48 8.17 10.65
N VAL A 24 -3.74 8.39 9.56
CA VAL A 24 -3.36 9.74 9.12
C VAL A 24 -4.54 10.40 8.39
N ALA A 25 -4.99 11.54 8.93
CA ALA A 25 -6.08 12.30 8.34
C ALA A 25 -5.80 12.66 6.87
N GLY A 26 -6.78 12.40 6.01
CA GLY A 26 -6.68 12.68 4.58
C GLY A 26 -6.07 11.56 3.74
N PHE A 27 -5.66 10.43 4.33
CA PHE A 27 -5.15 9.25 3.63
C PHE A 27 -6.02 8.02 3.87
N ARG A 28 -5.95 7.07 2.95
CA ARG A 28 -6.61 5.77 3.06
C ARG A 28 -5.85 4.72 2.26
N ALA A 29 -5.62 3.57 2.87
CA ALA A 29 -5.03 2.43 2.18
C ALA A 29 -6.08 1.74 1.30
N VAL A 30 -5.80 1.62 0.00
CA VAL A 30 -6.71 1.03 -0.99
C VAL A 30 -6.38 -0.41 -1.38
N GLY A 31 -5.18 -0.88 -1.05
CA GLY A 31 -4.73 -2.23 -1.33
C GLY A 31 -3.40 -2.53 -0.66
N VAL A 32 -3.04 -3.81 -0.71
CA VAL A 32 -1.72 -4.33 -0.31
C VAL A 32 -1.20 -5.18 -1.46
N ALA A 33 0.03 -4.95 -1.89
CA ALA A 33 0.75 -5.79 -2.83
C ALA A 33 1.94 -6.44 -2.11
N ARG A 34 2.28 -7.69 -2.46
CA ARG A 34 3.32 -8.46 -1.77
C ARG A 34 4.57 -8.71 -2.61
N THR A 35 4.51 -8.35 -3.88
CA THR A 35 5.62 -8.46 -4.82
C THR A 35 5.62 -7.24 -5.73
N GLY A 36 6.74 -6.98 -6.41
CA GLY A 36 6.79 -5.92 -7.41
C GLY A 36 5.80 -6.12 -8.57
N ALA A 37 5.54 -7.37 -8.97
CA ALA A 37 4.55 -7.69 -9.99
C ALA A 37 3.13 -7.32 -9.55
N ASP A 38 2.75 -7.71 -8.33
CA ASP A 38 1.45 -7.35 -7.74
C ASP A 38 1.31 -5.84 -7.60
N ALA A 39 2.39 -5.14 -7.22
CA ALA A 39 2.38 -3.70 -7.07
C ALA A 39 2.12 -2.99 -8.40
N LEU A 40 2.71 -3.48 -9.50
CA LEU A 40 2.47 -2.95 -10.84
C LEU A 40 1.04 -3.19 -11.29
N GLU A 41 0.48 -4.38 -11.05
CA GLU A 41 -0.92 -4.68 -11.37
C GLU A 41 -1.88 -3.83 -10.54
N ALA A 42 -1.69 -3.80 -9.22
CA ALA A 42 -2.51 -3.02 -8.30
C ALA A 42 -2.46 -1.52 -8.62
N THR A 43 -1.30 -0.99 -9.05
CA THR A 43 -1.17 0.42 -9.47
C THR A 43 -2.02 0.72 -10.71
N ARG A 44 -2.06 -0.20 -11.69
CA ARG A 44 -2.88 -0.03 -12.90
C ARG A 44 -4.37 -0.07 -12.57
N THR A 45 -4.78 -0.99 -11.70
CA THR A 45 -6.18 -1.22 -11.35
C THR A 45 -6.73 -0.18 -10.37
N LEU A 46 -6.01 0.09 -9.29
CA LEU A 46 -6.46 0.95 -8.19
C LEU A 46 -6.14 2.43 -8.41
N ARG A 47 -5.22 2.75 -9.33
CA ARG A 47 -4.78 4.13 -9.65
C ARG A 47 -4.49 4.96 -8.37
N PRO A 48 -3.69 4.43 -7.43
CA PRO A 48 -3.41 5.13 -6.19
C PRO A 48 -2.65 6.43 -6.48
N GLN A 49 -2.77 7.42 -5.60
CA GLN A 49 -2.01 8.66 -5.76
C GLN A 49 -0.63 8.58 -5.08
N LEU A 50 -0.43 7.59 -4.21
CA LEU A 50 0.81 7.34 -3.47
C LEU A 50 1.06 5.84 -3.29
N ILE A 51 2.33 5.48 -3.17
CA ILE A 51 2.77 4.12 -2.84
C ILE A 51 3.63 4.20 -1.58
N LEU A 52 3.27 3.41 -0.56
CA LEU A 52 4.12 3.12 0.58
C LEU A 52 4.86 1.82 0.27
N LEU A 53 6.12 1.94 -0.13
CA LEU A 53 6.96 0.84 -0.58
C LEU A 53 7.95 0.46 0.52
N ASP A 54 7.88 -0.77 1.02
CA ASP A 54 9.01 -1.37 1.72
C ASP A 54 10.11 -1.70 0.70
N VAL A 55 11.34 -1.29 0.99
CA VAL A 55 12.50 -1.44 0.09
C VAL A 55 13.17 -2.80 0.31
N TYR A 56 12.90 -3.47 1.43
CA TYR A 56 13.41 -4.81 1.74
C TYR A 56 12.39 -5.90 1.42
N LEU A 57 11.80 -5.82 0.22
CA LEU A 57 10.90 -6.82 -0.36
C LEU A 57 11.58 -8.13 -0.74
#